data_AF-A0A260RHC6-F1
#
_entry.id   AF-A0A260RHC6-F1
#
_cell.length_a   1.000
_cell.length_b   1.000
_cell.length_c   1.000
_cell.angle_alpha   90.00
_cell.angle_beta   90.00
_cell.angle_gamma   90.00
#
_symmetry.space_group_name_H-M   'P 1'
#
loop_
_entity.id
_entity.type
_entity.pdbx_description
1 polymer ?
#
loop_
_entity_poly.entity_id
_entity_poly.type
_entity_poly.pdbx_seq_one_letter_code
_entity_poly.pdbx_strand_id
1 'polypeptide(L)'
;MSEHGTVSMYTNRACRCVECKAANAAVQAAFRSARRAERIDVAGVLVHPTARHGTTTAYNAYGCRCAACKTSHNTARWAVAR
;
A
#
# COMPACT_ATOMS: atom_id res chain seq x y z
N MET A 1 -24.40 -14.84 -17.64
CA MET A 1 -23.04 -15.20 -17.18
C MET A 1 -22.69 -14.28 -16.03
N SER A 2 -22.34 -14.83 -14.88
CA SER A 2 -21.95 -14.03 -13.72
C SER A 2 -20.53 -13.49 -13.98
N GLU A 3 -20.42 -12.17 -14.08
CA GLU A 3 -19.13 -11.51 -14.25
C GLU A 3 -18.28 -11.75 -12.99
N HIS A 4 -17.06 -12.24 -13.15
CA HIS A 4 -16.07 -12.44 -12.09
C HIS A 4 -14.67 -12.03 -12.60
N GLY A 5 -13.70 -11.91 -11.71
CA GLY A 5 -12.34 -11.53 -12.09
C GLY A 5 -12.14 -10.04 -12.39
N THR A 6 -13.10 -9.18 -12.02
CA THR A 6 -12.99 -7.72 -12.14
C THR A 6 -12.92 -7.05 -10.77
N VAL A 7 -12.29 -5.87 -10.71
CA VAL A 7 -12.26 -5.06 -9.47
C VAL A 7 -13.68 -4.62 -9.07
N SER A 8 -14.54 -4.32 -10.03
CA SER A 8 -15.94 -3.94 -9.77
C SER A 8 -16.69 -5.03 -8.99
N MET A 9 -16.46 -6.30 -9.33
CA MET A 9 -17.04 -7.41 -8.58
C MET A 9 -16.47 -7.50 -7.16
N TYR A 10 -15.18 -7.22 -6.96
CA TYR A 10 -14.58 -7.17 -5.64
C TYR A 10 -15.13 -6.00 -4.79
N THR A 11 -15.19 -4.79 -5.32
CA THR A 11 -15.53 -3.58 -4.55
C THR A 11 -17.04 -3.37 -4.42
N ASN A 12 -17.77 -3.44 -5.53
CA ASN A 12 -19.18 -3.02 -5.60
C ASN A 12 -20.13 -4.17 -5.28
N ARG A 13 -19.73 -5.41 -5.62
CA ARG A 13 -20.53 -6.62 -5.38
C ARG A 13 -19.98 -7.48 -4.25
N ALA A 14 -18.94 -7.01 -3.55
CA ALA A 14 -18.31 -7.69 -2.42
C ALA A 14 -17.87 -9.14 -2.71
N CYS A 15 -17.62 -9.51 -3.97
CA CYS A 15 -17.18 -10.84 -4.32
C CYS A 15 -15.78 -11.11 -3.75
N ARG A 16 -15.57 -12.30 -3.17
CA ARG A 16 -14.30 -12.72 -2.55
C ARG A 16 -13.70 -13.98 -3.18
N CYS A 17 -14.20 -14.38 -4.36
CA CYS A 17 -13.61 -15.49 -5.11
C CYS A 17 -12.15 -15.21 -5.48
N VAL A 18 -11.42 -16.26 -5.86
CA VAL A 18 -9.98 -16.17 -6.17
C VAL A 18 -9.69 -15.15 -7.27
N GLU A 19 -10.50 -15.15 -8.34
CA GLU A 19 -10.32 -14.27 -9.49
C GLU A 19 -10.53 -12.79 -9.12
N CYS A 20 -11.59 -12.47 -8.38
CA CYS A 20 -11.85 -11.10 -7.92
C CYS A 20 -10.79 -10.59 -6.94
N LYS A 21 -10.28 -11.47 -6.05
CA LYS A 21 -9.15 -11.15 -5.17
C LYS A 21 -7.87 -10.88 -5.97
N ALA A 22 -7.59 -11.71 -6.97
CA ALA A 22 -6.42 -11.55 -7.84
C ALA A 22 -6.50 -10.23 -8.63
N ALA A 23 -7.66 -9.90 -9.20
CA ALA A 23 -7.88 -8.64 -9.91
C ALA A 23 -7.62 -7.42 -9.02
N ASN A 24 -8.18 -7.41 -7.81
CA ASN A 24 -7.92 -6.34 -6.85
C ASN A 24 -6.44 -6.29 -6.42
N ALA A 25 -5.81 -7.44 -6.18
CA ALA A 25 -4.40 -7.51 -5.81
C ALA A 25 -3.48 -6.96 -6.90
N ALA A 26 -3.75 -7.25 -8.18
CA ALA A 26 -3.01 -6.71 -9.32
C ALA A 26 -3.10 -5.18 -9.39
N VAL A 27 -4.30 -4.63 -9.24
CA VAL A 27 -4.50 -3.17 -9.21
C VAL A 27 -3.78 -2.53 -8.02
N GLN A 28 -3.88 -3.11 -6.82
CA GLN A 28 -3.16 -2.60 -5.64
C GLN A 28 -1.63 -2.73 -5.78
N ALA A 29 -1.13 -3.74 -6.50
CA ALA A 29 0.28 -3.86 -6.79
C ALA A 29 0.74 -2.72 -7.72
N ALA A 30 0.00 -2.45 -8.80
CA ALA A 30 0.29 -1.36 -9.73
C ALA A 30 0.25 0.03 -9.07
N PHE A 31 -0.75 0.29 -8.21
CA PHE A 31 -0.79 1.56 -7.46
C PHE A 31 0.41 1.72 -6.52
N ARG A 32 0.86 0.64 -5.87
CA ARG A 32 2.03 0.69 -4.99
C ARG A 32 3.33 0.82 -5.76
N SER A 33 3.47 0.20 -6.93
CA SER A 33 4.66 0.35 -7.75
C SER A 33 4.80 1.77 -8.28
N ALA A 34 3.70 2.38 -8.78
CA ALA A 34 3.68 3.76 -9.24
C ALA A 34 4.15 4.73 -8.15
N ARG A 35 3.54 4.67 -6.96
CA ARG A 35 3.93 5.51 -5.82
C ARG A 35 5.39 5.27 -5.42
N ARG A 36 5.87 4.03 -5.41
CA ARG A 36 7.27 3.74 -5.04
C ARG A 36 8.27 4.24 -6.07
N ALA A 37 7.88 4.44 -7.32
CA ALA A 37 8.73 4.99 -8.37
C ALA A 37 8.95 6.50 -8.19
N GLU A 38 7.99 7.21 -7.59
CA GLU A 38 8.08 8.66 -7.27
C GLU A 38 9.00 8.96 -6.07
N ARG A 39 9.69 7.97 -5.52
CA ARG A 39 10.60 8.18 -4.38
C ARG A 39 11.87 8.88 -4.83
N ILE A 40 12.29 9.81 -4.01
CA ILE A 40 13.53 10.56 -4.16
C ILE A 40 14.53 10.12 -3.11
N ASP A 41 15.82 10.19 -3.45
CA ASP A 41 16.88 10.06 -2.46
C ASP A 41 17.10 11.41 -1.77
N VAL A 42 17.01 11.42 -0.45
CA VAL A 42 17.36 12.57 0.39
C VAL A 42 18.44 12.12 1.36
N ALA A 43 19.69 12.47 1.04
CA ALA A 43 20.87 12.11 1.83
C ALA A 43 20.98 10.59 2.10
N GLY A 44 20.78 9.76 1.07
CA GLY A 44 20.86 8.30 1.16
C GLY A 44 19.58 7.63 1.71
N VAL A 45 18.51 8.40 1.92
CA VAL A 45 17.23 7.89 2.40
C VAL A 45 16.16 8.04 1.31
N LEU A 46 15.55 6.93 0.93
CA LEU A 46 14.41 6.92 0.01
C LEU A 46 13.15 7.48 0.69
N VAL A 47 12.75 8.69 0.27
CA VAL A 47 11.60 9.43 0.78
C VAL A 47 10.60 9.66 -0.35
N HIS A 48 9.31 9.61 -0.03
CA HIS A 48 8.29 9.97 -1.01
C HIS A 48 7.85 11.43 -0.78
N PRO A 49 7.97 12.32 -1.77
CA PRO A 49 7.82 13.76 -1.55
C PRO A 49 6.41 14.18 -1.12
N THR A 50 5.38 13.50 -1.62
CA THR A 50 3.97 13.86 -1.34
C THR A 50 3.29 12.93 -0.33
N ALA A 51 4.02 11.95 0.24
CA ALA A 51 3.39 11.03 1.18
C ALA A 51 3.19 11.70 2.54
N ARG A 52 2.08 11.38 3.22
CA ARG A 52 1.88 11.81 4.61
C ARG A 52 2.78 11.02 5.55
N HIS A 53 4.00 11.53 5.77
CA HIS A 53 5.02 10.92 6.61
C HIS A 53 4.54 10.66 8.04
N GLY A 54 5.18 9.72 8.73
CA GLY A 54 4.77 9.34 10.09
C GLY A 54 3.49 8.51 10.14
N THR A 55 3.11 7.87 9.04
CA THR A 55 1.96 6.95 8.99
C THR A 55 2.40 5.58 8.48
N THR A 56 1.69 4.54 8.91
CA THR A 56 1.88 3.18 8.38
C THR A 56 1.59 3.12 6.88
N THR A 57 0.67 3.93 6.36
CA THR A 57 0.36 4.05 4.93
C THR A 57 1.53 4.62 4.14
N ALA A 58 2.20 5.68 4.61
CA ALA A 58 3.38 6.21 3.93
C ALA A 58 4.53 5.20 3.87
N TYR A 59 4.67 4.35 4.90
CA TYR A 59 5.64 3.25 4.87
C TYR A 59 5.24 2.14 3.87
N ASN A 60 4.03 1.59 4.00
CA ASN A 60 3.64 0.39 3.25
C ASN A 60 3.25 0.66 1.78
N ALA A 61 2.44 1.71 1.55
CA ALA A 61 1.90 2.02 0.24
C ALA A 61 2.87 2.84 -0.60
N TYR A 62 3.48 3.87 0.00
CA TYR A 62 4.41 4.78 -0.69
C TYR A 62 5.87 4.33 -0.60
N GLY A 63 6.21 3.39 0.30
CA GLY A 63 7.58 2.88 0.42
C GLY A 63 8.59 3.87 1.00
N CYS A 64 8.12 4.89 1.72
CA CYS A 64 8.94 5.91 2.34
C CYS A 64 9.72 5.34 3.55
N ARG A 65 11.03 5.63 3.62
CA ARG A 65 11.96 5.09 4.61
C ARG A 65 12.50 6.13 5.60
N CYS A 66 11.92 7.33 5.64
CA CYS A 66 12.30 8.35 6.61
C CYS A 66 12.08 7.87 8.06
N ALA A 67 12.76 8.50 9.01
CA ALA A 67 12.72 8.12 10.43
C ALA A 67 11.28 8.06 10.97
N ALA A 68 10.45 9.08 10.70
CA ALA A 68 9.06 9.12 11.15
C ALA A 68 8.23 7.93 10.64
N CYS A 69 8.37 7.56 9.36
CA CYS A 69 7.68 6.40 8.78
C CYS A 69 8.17 5.08 9.38
N LYS A 70 9.49 4.93 9.59
CA LYS A 70 10.07 3.74 10.23
C LYS A 70 9.57 3.57 11.67
N THR A 71 9.60 4.65 12.46
CA THR A 71 9.11 4.65 13.83
C THR A 71 7.64 4.29 13.89
N SER A 72 6.80 4.93 13.07
CA SER A 72 5.35 4.68 13.06
C SER A 72 4.99 3.25 12.65
N HIS A 73 5.74 2.67 11.71
CA HIS A 73 5.55 1.27 11.35
C HIS A 73 5.95 0.32 12.49
N ASN A 74 7.06 0.62 13.18
CA ASN A 74 7.49 -0.17 14.33
C ASN A 74 6.47 -0.05 15.47
N THR A 75 6.10 1.16 15.90
CA THR A 75 5.14 1.35 17.01
C THR A 75 3.80 0.70 16.72
N ALA A 76 3.26 0.82 15.51
CA ALA A 76 2.03 0.13 15.12
C ALA A 76 2.16 -1.39 15.20
N ARG A 77 3.32 -1.96 14.81
CA ARG A 77 3.58 -3.41 14.94
C ARG A 77 3.55 -3.85 16.40
N TRP A 78 4.09 -3.04 17.32
CA TRP A 78 4.08 -3.34 18.76
C TRP A 78 2.71 -3.09 19.41
N ALA A 79 1.94 -2.12 18.93
CA ALA A 79 0.61 -1.82 19.45
C ALA A 79 -0.43 -2.93 19.18
N VAL A 80 -0.23 -3.74 18.13
CA VAL A 80 -1.12 -4.86 17.76
C VAL A 80 -0.65 -6.19 18.38
N ALA A 81 0.57 -6.25 18.90
CA ALA A 81 1.16 -7.46 19.48
C ALA A 81 0.90 -7.62 20.98
N ARG A 82 -0.19 -7.02 21.50
CA ARG A 82 -0.52 -6.98 22.93
C ARG A 82 -1.92 -7.51 23.17
#